data_AF-A0A7D4Y0K8-F1
#
_entry.id   AF-A0A7D4Y0K8-F1
#
_cell.length_a   1.000
_cell.length_b   1.000
_cell.length_c   1.000
_cell.angle_alpha   90.00
_cell.angle_beta   90.00
_cell.angle_gamma   90.00
#
_symmetry.space_group_name_H-M   'P 1'
#
loop_
_entity.id
_entity.type
_entity.pdbx_description
1 polymer ?
#
loop_
_entity_poly.entity_id
_entity_poly.type
_entity_poly.pdbx_seq_one_letter_code
_entity_poly.pdbx_strand_id
1 'polypeptide(L)'
;MNDDTIGLSRRKMLVGLGAVGVASAGAGLGTTAYFNDTETFVNNELTAGSLDLFVHVDYSEDQGSYAQYSTEPGTYVDGNVVGIDGQGSTGEPLSIQVSDLKPGDSGEGEFCFSIVDNPAYMWMCGELTENAENGQSEPEMDVDDTPDEGELADAMQVTVSYCTDVEGETVIGEEIISDSLANVMLALQAGIPLSGDGDAGASLADRPAFEGVTEPFVDGEPNIAEQCVCFEWVVPTSVENEIQTDSVAFDFEFYAVQARHNDGAHNPCVDETVVTAYDNDWKGQTLGNPTDGNVYTSVSVGQNQTVLSFAFADDGDGVDFLDIADYSSTNLPVAVDADADGTHDWQLIWQPSAGFPDAPFGYQPNNGGSYGATEALPAGFSAAKVGNTIVFGIPNSDINSTFRLLGYGSTGGEGPIAEVNVDPSLGPDFYNSTNAIEFSP
;
A
#
# COMPACT_ATOMS: atom_id res chain seq x y z
N MET A 1 -33.50 -32.49 -20.96
CA MET A 1 -33.24 -33.34 -19.78
C MET A 1 -31.95 -34.08 -20.06
N ASN A 2 -30.76 -33.62 -19.68
CA ASN A 2 -30.34 -32.41 -18.97
C ASN A 2 -29.22 -31.78 -19.80
N ASP A 3 -29.26 -30.46 -19.97
CA ASP A 3 -28.08 -29.67 -20.31
C ASP A 3 -27.32 -29.51 -19.00
N ASP A 4 -26.20 -30.22 -18.86
CA ASP A 4 -25.19 -29.86 -17.88
C ASP A 4 -24.41 -28.69 -18.50
N THR A 5 -24.83 -27.47 -18.19
CA THR A 5 -24.01 -26.27 -18.37
C THR A 5 -22.72 -26.47 -17.59
N ILE A 6 -21.61 -26.61 -18.31
CA ILE A 6 -20.27 -26.68 -17.75
C ILE A 6 -19.97 -25.32 -17.12
N GLY A 7 -20.30 -25.17 -15.84
CA GLY A 7 -19.61 -24.21 -14.98
C GLY A 7 -18.20 -24.74 -14.77
N LEU A 8 -17.21 -24.10 -15.38
CA LEU A 8 -15.80 -24.42 -15.19
C LEU A 8 -15.39 -23.95 -13.79
N SER A 9 -15.63 -24.84 -12.82
CA SER A 9 -15.20 -24.73 -11.43
C SER A 9 -13.67 -24.69 -11.30
N ARG A 10 -13.15 -23.67 -10.61
CA ARG A 10 -12.02 -23.69 -9.67
C ARG A 10 -10.76 -24.40 -10.16
N ARG A 11 -9.95 -23.71 -10.95
CA ARG A 11 -8.57 -24.14 -11.18
C ARG A 11 -7.67 -23.38 -10.19
N LYS A 12 -7.51 -23.95 -8.99
CA LYS A 12 -6.42 -23.62 -8.07
C LYS A 12 -5.10 -23.88 -8.79
N MET A 13 -4.32 -22.86 -9.09
CA MET A 13 -2.97 -23.04 -9.62
C MET A 13 -1.96 -23.08 -8.47
N LEU A 14 -1.76 -24.25 -7.87
CA LEU A 14 -0.61 -24.50 -6.98
C LEU A 14 0.64 -24.84 -7.81
N VAL A 15 1.21 -23.85 -8.50
CA VAL A 15 2.42 -24.05 -9.30
C VAL A 15 3.53 -23.13 -8.78
N GLY A 16 4.18 -23.61 -7.73
CA GLY A 16 5.39 -23.04 -7.12
C GLY A 16 6.21 -24.08 -6.37
N LEU A 17 6.19 -25.35 -6.81
CA LEU A 17 6.97 -26.43 -6.19
C LEU A 17 8.40 -26.46 -6.77
N GLY A 18 9.23 -25.53 -6.31
CA GLY A 18 10.69 -25.65 -6.25
C GLY A 18 11.11 -25.91 -4.80
N ALA A 19 11.92 -26.93 -4.56
CA ALA A 19 12.17 -27.47 -3.21
C ALA A 19 12.81 -26.47 -2.23
N VAL A 20 12.18 -26.31 -1.05
CA VAL A 20 12.79 -25.82 0.18
C VAL A 20 14.12 -26.54 0.43
N GLY A 21 15.20 -25.78 0.65
CA GLY A 21 16.48 -26.37 1.00
C GLY A 21 17.49 -25.40 1.59
N VAL A 22 17.48 -25.31 2.92
CA VAL A 22 18.61 -25.02 3.81
C VAL A 22 19.94 -24.70 3.09
N ALA A 23 20.37 -23.44 3.20
CA ALA A 23 21.73 -22.94 3.07
C ALA A 23 22.77 -24.00 2.66
N SER A 24 22.90 -24.24 1.36
CA SER A 24 24.08 -24.89 0.81
C SER A 24 24.86 -23.86 0.02
N ALA A 25 25.90 -23.32 0.67
CA ALA A 25 26.97 -22.59 0.03
C ALA A 25 27.39 -23.32 -1.26
N GLY A 26 26.98 -22.78 -2.40
CA GLY A 26 27.23 -23.33 -3.74
C GLY A 26 26.11 -24.19 -4.32
N ALA A 27 25.43 -23.62 -5.33
CA ALA A 27 24.57 -24.23 -6.35
C ALA A 27 23.08 -24.42 -6.03
N GLY A 28 22.30 -23.37 -6.33
CA GLY A 28 21.09 -23.42 -7.18
C GLY A 28 19.84 -24.07 -6.59
N LEU A 29 19.03 -23.26 -5.91
CA LEU A 29 17.62 -23.52 -5.68
C LEU A 29 16.88 -22.24 -6.12
N GLY A 30 16.10 -22.36 -7.20
CA GLY A 30 15.45 -21.20 -7.82
C GLY A 30 14.28 -20.65 -7.00
N THR A 31 13.99 -19.38 -7.26
CA THR A 31 12.86 -18.59 -6.77
C THR A 31 11.52 -19.28 -7.04
N THR A 32 10.57 -19.16 -6.12
CA THR A 32 9.20 -19.71 -6.26
C THR A 32 8.14 -18.68 -5.93
N ALA A 33 7.39 -18.20 -6.93
CA ALA A 33 6.11 -17.56 -6.67
C ALA A 33 5.05 -18.62 -6.30
N TYR A 34 4.30 -18.43 -5.21
CA TYR A 34 3.30 -19.38 -4.73
C TYR A 34 1.90 -18.77 -4.73
N PHE A 35 1.06 -19.24 -5.65
CA PHE A 35 -0.36 -18.88 -5.70
C PHE A 35 -1.13 -19.88 -4.81
N ASN A 36 -1.61 -19.46 -3.65
CA ASN A 36 -2.39 -20.29 -2.72
C ASN A 36 -3.89 -20.04 -2.92
N ASP A 37 -4.69 -21.10 -3.08
CA ASP A 37 -6.16 -21.02 -2.92
C ASP A 37 -6.59 -21.97 -1.81
N THR A 38 -7.22 -21.46 -0.75
CA THR A 38 -7.90 -22.23 0.31
C THR A 38 -9.04 -21.42 0.91
N GLU A 39 -10.31 -21.80 0.63
CA GLU A 39 -11.32 -22.19 1.64
C GLU A 39 -12.67 -22.69 1.06
N THR A 40 -13.55 -23.17 1.96
CA THR A 40 -14.88 -23.79 1.70
C THR A 40 -16.07 -22.88 2.03
N PHE A 41 -17.10 -22.85 1.16
CA PHE A 41 -18.33 -22.05 1.38
C PHE A 41 -19.56 -22.89 1.76
N VAL A 42 -20.36 -22.39 2.71
CA VAL A 42 -21.74 -22.83 2.99
C VAL A 42 -22.65 -21.61 3.06
N ASN A 43 -23.71 -21.62 2.23
CA ASN A 43 -24.85 -20.67 2.15
C ASN A 43 -24.62 -19.30 1.49
N ASN A 44 -24.70 -19.24 0.16
CA ASN A 44 -24.93 -18.00 -0.58
C ASN A 44 -26.36 -18.03 -1.16
N GLU A 45 -27.26 -17.20 -0.63
CA GLU A 45 -28.65 -17.05 -1.12
C GLU A 45 -28.75 -15.74 -1.92
N LEU A 46 -28.97 -15.88 -3.23
CA LEU A 46 -28.95 -14.82 -4.25
C LEU A 46 -30.13 -13.84 -4.13
N THR A 47 -29.89 -12.52 -4.15
CA THR A 47 -30.85 -11.48 -4.60
C THR A 47 -30.14 -10.18 -5.04
N ALA A 48 -30.34 -9.84 -6.34
CA ALA A 48 -30.17 -8.57 -7.06
C ALA A 48 -28.98 -7.63 -6.74
N GLY A 49 -27.90 -7.77 -7.54
CA GLY A 49 -26.83 -6.79 -7.71
C GLY A 49 -25.43 -7.30 -7.32
N SER A 50 -25.05 -8.50 -7.77
CA SER A 50 -23.69 -9.04 -7.59
C SER A 50 -22.64 -8.04 -8.07
N LEU A 51 -21.58 -7.90 -7.29
CA LEU A 51 -20.32 -7.32 -7.71
C LEU A 51 -19.30 -8.44 -7.55
N ASP A 52 -18.74 -8.89 -8.66
CA ASP A 52 -17.67 -9.89 -8.66
C ASP A 52 -16.45 -9.25 -9.33
N LEU A 53 -15.29 -9.41 -8.70
CA LEU A 53 -14.01 -8.92 -9.23
C LEU A 53 -13.14 -10.12 -9.62
N PHE A 54 -12.76 -10.19 -10.89
CA PHE A 54 -11.73 -11.10 -11.36
C PHE A 54 -10.50 -10.28 -11.75
N VAL A 55 -9.34 -10.67 -11.24
CA VAL A 55 -8.05 -10.05 -11.57
C VAL A 55 -7.29 -11.03 -12.44
N HIS A 56 -7.20 -10.74 -13.73
CA HIS A 56 -6.37 -11.51 -14.67
C HIS A 56 -4.92 -11.13 -14.47
N VAL A 57 -4.06 -12.13 -14.40
CA VAL A 57 -2.64 -11.98 -14.10
C VAL A 57 -1.82 -12.47 -15.28
N ASP A 58 -1.01 -11.59 -15.85
CA ASP A 58 0.14 -11.97 -16.66
C ASP A 58 1.41 -11.58 -15.89
N TYR A 59 2.32 -12.51 -15.65
CA TYR A 59 3.57 -12.26 -14.94
C TYR A 59 4.69 -13.01 -15.62
N SER A 60 5.83 -12.35 -15.78
CA SER A 60 7.06 -12.96 -16.27
C SER A 60 8.29 -12.46 -15.54
N GLU A 61 9.32 -13.30 -15.47
CA GLU A 61 10.60 -12.97 -14.85
C GLU A 61 11.78 -13.51 -15.66
N ASP A 62 12.88 -12.75 -15.64
CA ASP A 62 14.14 -13.09 -16.29
C ASP A 62 15.29 -13.06 -15.26
N GLN A 63 15.81 -14.25 -14.94
CA GLN A 63 17.02 -14.44 -14.12
C GLN A 63 18.20 -14.89 -14.99
N GLY A 64 18.22 -14.45 -16.25
CA GLY A 64 19.21 -14.79 -17.24
C GLY A 64 19.24 -16.29 -17.55
N SER A 65 20.43 -16.90 -17.51
CA SER A 65 20.58 -18.33 -17.89
C SER A 65 20.08 -19.32 -16.84
N TYR A 66 19.64 -18.85 -15.67
CA TYR A 66 19.31 -19.70 -14.53
C TYR A 66 17.84 -20.10 -14.51
N ALA A 67 16.93 -19.14 -14.65
CA ALA A 67 15.50 -19.36 -14.70
C ALA A 67 14.81 -18.28 -15.55
N GLN A 68 13.75 -18.71 -16.23
CA GLN A 68 12.77 -17.84 -16.86
C GLN A 68 11.41 -18.46 -16.57
N TYR A 69 10.47 -17.64 -16.15
CA TYR A 69 9.10 -18.07 -15.84
C TYR A 69 8.11 -17.09 -16.45
N SER A 70 6.97 -17.62 -16.87
CA SER A 70 5.80 -16.82 -17.21
C SER A 70 4.54 -17.56 -16.78
N THR A 71 3.49 -16.83 -16.41
CA THR A 71 2.16 -17.40 -16.20
C THR A 71 1.60 -18.00 -17.49
N GLU A 72 0.69 -18.96 -17.36
CA GLU A 72 -0.06 -19.48 -18.50
C GLU A 72 -1.14 -18.46 -18.90
N PRO A 73 -1.44 -18.27 -20.20
CA PRO A 73 -2.51 -17.38 -20.63
C PRO A 73 -3.85 -17.69 -19.97
N GLY A 74 -4.55 -16.63 -19.54
CA GLY A 74 -5.84 -16.73 -18.84
C GLY A 74 -5.74 -17.10 -17.36
N THR A 75 -4.57 -16.90 -16.73
CA THR A 75 -4.42 -16.96 -15.27
C THR A 75 -5.19 -15.81 -14.62
N TYR A 76 -5.94 -16.10 -13.57
CA TYR A 76 -6.67 -15.08 -12.80
C TYR A 76 -6.79 -15.47 -11.32
N VAL A 77 -7.02 -14.47 -10.48
CA VAL A 77 -7.39 -14.59 -9.07
C VAL A 77 -8.74 -13.89 -8.82
N ASP A 78 -9.49 -14.40 -7.86
CA ASP A 78 -10.72 -13.72 -7.41
C ASP A 78 -10.31 -12.57 -6.49
N GLY A 79 -10.69 -11.34 -6.84
CA GLY A 79 -10.40 -10.15 -6.04
C GLY A 79 -11.43 -9.95 -4.92
N ASN A 80 -11.09 -9.10 -3.95
CA ASN A 80 -11.99 -8.74 -2.86
C ASN A 80 -13.10 -7.81 -3.37
N VAL A 81 -14.32 -7.99 -2.86
CA VAL A 81 -15.45 -7.09 -3.14
C VAL A 81 -16.08 -6.64 -1.83
N VAL A 82 -16.29 -5.33 -1.71
CA VAL A 82 -16.97 -4.73 -0.56
C VAL A 82 -18.34 -4.26 -1.02
N GLY A 83 -19.39 -4.94 -0.56
CA GLY A 83 -20.78 -4.53 -0.76
C GLY A 83 -21.43 -4.00 0.52
N ILE A 84 -22.69 -3.59 0.39
CA ILE A 84 -23.48 -2.96 1.47
C ILE A 84 -23.97 -4.04 2.46
N ASP A 85 -23.96 -3.73 3.76
CA ASP A 85 -24.57 -4.52 4.86
C ASP A 85 -24.12 -6.00 4.93
N GLY A 86 -22.82 -6.23 5.13
CA GLY A 86 -22.27 -7.57 5.38
C GLY A 86 -22.30 -8.50 4.16
N GLN A 87 -22.50 -7.93 2.96
CA GLN A 87 -22.34 -8.62 1.68
C GLN A 87 -21.01 -8.20 1.05
N GLY A 88 -19.90 -8.74 1.56
CA GLY A 88 -18.61 -8.73 0.87
C GLY A 88 -18.24 -10.14 0.45
N SER A 89 -17.40 -10.28 -0.57
CA SER A 89 -16.66 -11.51 -0.81
C SER A 89 -15.19 -11.20 -0.59
N THR A 90 -14.54 -12.00 0.23
CA THR A 90 -13.09 -12.00 0.32
C THR A 90 -12.54 -12.78 -0.86
N GLY A 91 -11.77 -12.12 -1.71
CA GLY A 91 -10.86 -12.71 -2.67
C GLY A 91 -9.61 -13.25 -1.97
N GLU A 92 -8.63 -13.69 -2.76
CA GLU A 92 -7.38 -14.24 -2.24
C GLU A 92 -6.20 -13.35 -2.63
N PRO A 93 -5.25 -13.08 -1.70
CA PRO A 93 -4.05 -12.35 -2.03
C PRO A 93 -3.19 -13.10 -3.05
N LEU A 94 -2.59 -12.33 -3.96
CA LEU A 94 -1.51 -12.80 -4.78
C LEU A 94 -0.20 -12.70 -4.00
N SER A 95 0.31 -13.84 -3.52
CA SER A 95 1.58 -13.90 -2.80
C SER A 95 2.76 -14.16 -3.73
N ILE A 96 3.77 -13.31 -3.65
CA ILE A 96 5.03 -13.44 -4.38
C ILE A 96 6.14 -13.62 -3.35
N GLN A 97 6.79 -14.79 -3.41
CA GLN A 97 7.97 -15.09 -2.62
C GLN A 97 9.19 -15.10 -3.53
N VAL A 98 10.20 -14.33 -3.14
CA VAL A 98 11.41 -14.16 -3.93
C VAL A 98 12.64 -14.51 -3.07
N SER A 99 13.47 -15.41 -3.58
CA SER A 99 14.70 -15.88 -2.94
C SER A 99 15.77 -16.17 -3.97
N ASP A 100 17.05 -16.06 -3.60
CA ASP A 100 18.22 -16.28 -4.49
C ASP A 100 18.26 -15.28 -5.67
N LEU A 101 17.76 -14.05 -5.47
CA LEU A 101 17.89 -12.99 -6.45
C LEU A 101 19.34 -12.55 -6.60
N LYS A 102 19.71 -12.26 -7.84
CA LYS A 102 21.03 -11.75 -8.19
C LYS A 102 20.91 -10.32 -8.70
N PRO A 103 21.92 -9.48 -8.47
CA PRO A 103 21.97 -8.17 -9.10
C PRO A 103 21.85 -8.29 -10.62
N GLY A 104 20.83 -7.64 -11.18
CA GLY A 104 20.46 -7.70 -12.60
C GLY A 104 19.24 -8.57 -12.91
N ASP A 105 18.73 -9.35 -11.95
CA ASP A 105 17.46 -10.05 -12.11
C ASP A 105 16.29 -9.05 -12.15
N SER A 106 15.26 -9.37 -12.93
CA SER A 106 14.10 -8.51 -13.12
C SER A 106 12.84 -9.32 -13.45
N GLY A 107 11.68 -8.70 -13.26
CA GLY A 107 10.41 -9.24 -13.71
C GLY A 107 9.38 -8.15 -13.94
N GLU A 108 8.29 -8.53 -14.57
CA GLU A 108 7.18 -7.67 -14.94
C GLU A 108 5.86 -8.43 -14.74
N GLY A 109 4.80 -7.71 -14.41
CA GLY A 109 3.47 -8.28 -14.43
C GLY A 109 2.39 -7.26 -14.69
N GLU A 110 1.23 -7.77 -15.08
CA GLU A 110 0.05 -7.03 -15.49
C GLU A 110 -1.19 -7.62 -14.79
N PHE A 111 -1.98 -6.73 -14.21
CA PHE A 111 -3.22 -7.00 -13.51
C PHE A 111 -4.37 -6.30 -14.24
N CYS A 112 -5.20 -7.08 -14.92
CA CYS A 112 -6.38 -6.56 -15.62
C CYS A 112 -7.67 -7.00 -14.93
N PHE A 113 -8.68 -6.13 -14.92
CA PHE A 113 -9.85 -6.32 -14.07
C PHE A 113 -11.10 -6.65 -14.89
N SER A 114 -11.82 -7.71 -14.52
CA SER A 114 -13.21 -7.89 -14.92
C SER A 114 -14.12 -7.64 -13.73
N ILE A 115 -14.76 -6.47 -13.73
CA ILE A 115 -15.73 -6.08 -12.70
C ILE A 115 -17.12 -6.41 -13.24
N VAL A 116 -17.75 -7.46 -12.73
CA VAL A 116 -19.02 -7.94 -13.32
C VAL A 116 -20.19 -7.08 -12.86
N ASP A 117 -21.10 -6.80 -13.79
CA ASP A 117 -22.39 -6.12 -13.65
C ASP A 117 -22.38 -4.62 -13.34
N ASN A 118 -21.50 -4.12 -12.45
CA ASN A 118 -21.55 -2.75 -11.97
C ASN A 118 -20.17 -2.07 -11.95
N PRO A 119 -20.08 -0.77 -12.30
CA PRO A 119 -18.86 -0.01 -12.10
C PRO A 119 -18.44 0.01 -10.62
N ALA A 120 -17.14 0.03 -10.37
CA ALA A 120 -16.58 0.03 -9.02
C ALA A 120 -15.34 0.92 -8.90
N TYR A 121 -15.17 1.47 -7.70
CA TYR A 121 -13.92 2.06 -7.25
C TYR A 121 -12.96 0.94 -6.88
N MET A 122 -11.76 0.98 -7.46
CA MET A 122 -10.74 -0.02 -7.22
C MET A 122 -9.71 0.51 -6.22
N TRP A 123 -9.17 -0.40 -5.43
CA TRP A 123 -8.07 -0.17 -4.51
C TRP A 123 -7.05 -1.29 -4.67
N MET A 124 -5.77 -0.92 -4.70
CA MET A 124 -4.66 -1.86 -4.64
C MET A 124 -4.11 -1.83 -3.21
N CYS A 125 -4.06 -3.00 -2.58
CA CYS A 125 -3.49 -3.20 -1.26
C CYS A 125 -2.34 -4.20 -1.34
N GLY A 126 -1.57 -4.31 -0.27
CA GLY A 126 -0.48 -5.27 -0.19
C GLY A 126 0.25 -5.20 1.14
N GLU A 127 1.09 -6.18 1.39
CA GLU A 127 1.88 -6.26 2.62
C GLU A 127 3.21 -6.96 2.34
N LEU A 128 4.27 -6.48 2.99
CA LEU A 128 5.54 -7.21 3.10
C LEU A 128 5.40 -8.29 4.21
N THR A 129 5.25 -9.55 3.81
CA THR A 129 4.95 -10.65 4.73
C THR A 129 6.21 -11.30 5.31
N GLU A 130 7.35 -11.21 4.62
CA GLU A 130 8.65 -11.68 5.09
C GLU A 130 9.78 -10.81 4.49
N ASN A 131 10.80 -10.49 5.28
CA ASN A 131 12.04 -9.84 4.83
C ASN A 131 13.19 -10.39 5.67
N ALA A 132 13.86 -11.42 5.18
CA ALA A 132 14.75 -12.26 5.96
C ALA A 132 16.17 -12.30 5.38
N GLU A 133 17.13 -12.03 6.25
CA GLU A 133 18.58 -12.10 5.99
C GLU A 133 19.08 -13.52 5.63
N ASN A 134 18.48 -14.55 6.23
CA ASN A 134 18.95 -15.95 6.14
C ASN A 134 20.44 -16.21 6.49
N GLY A 135 21.14 -15.19 6.98
CA GLY A 135 22.45 -15.22 7.60
C GLY A 135 23.58 -15.11 6.60
N GLN A 136 24.48 -14.17 6.83
CA GLN A 136 25.55 -13.78 5.93
C GLN A 136 26.55 -14.88 5.52
N SER A 137 26.82 -14.94 4.23
CA SER A 137 27.95 -15.64 3.62
C SER A 137 29.29 -14.88 3.81
N GLU A 138 30.45 -15.51 3.57
CA GLU A 138 31.76 -14.80 3.60
C GLU A 138 31.80 -13.54 2.70
N PRO A 139 31.37 -13.59 1.43
CA PRO A 139 31.42 -12.41 0.56
C PRO A 139 30.41 -11.30 0.93
N GLU A 140 29.37 -11.64 1.68
CA GLU A 140 28.33 -10.72 2.16
C GLU A 140 28.77 -10.03 3.44
N MET A 141 29.32 -10.76 4.41
CA MET A 141 29.99 -10.19 5.60
C MET A 141 31.09 -9.16 5.28
N ASP A 142 31.65 -9.19 4.07
CA ASP A 142 32.68 -8.24 3.62
C ASP A 142 32.10 -6.88 3.19
N VAL A 143 30.79 -6.79 2.93
CA VAL A 143 30.10 -5.59 2.41
C VAL A 143 28.85 -5.20 3.20
N ASP A 144 28.24 -6.14 3.90
CA ASP A 144 27.04 -5.97 4.71
C ASP A 144 27.40 -5.92 6.21
N ASP A 145 27.04 -4.81 6.85
CA ASP A 145 27.28 -4.51 8.26
C ASP A 145 26.02 -4.73 9.14
N THR A 146 24.92 -5.25 8.59
CA THR A 146 23.59 -5.44 9.23
C THR A 146 23.15 -6.91 9.30
N PRO A 147 23.84 -7.78 10.08
CA PRO A 147 23.68 -9.25 10.06
C PRO A 147 22.34 -9.83 10.55
N ASP A 148 21.40 -8.98 10.94
CA ASP A 148 20.10 -9.37 11.47
C ASP A 148 18.92 -8.70 10.71
N GLU A 149 19.21 -7.90 9.68
CA GLU A 149 18.22 -7.20 8.84
C GLU A 149 18.23 -7.81 7.43
N GLY A 150 17.11 -7.78 6.70
CA GLY A 150 17.09 -8.20 5.30
C GLY A 150 17.07 -6.98 4.38
N GLU A 151 18.09 -6.82 3.54
CA GLU A 151 18.31 -5.64 2.70
C GLU A 151 17.61 -5.76 1.35
N LEU A 152 17.19 -6.96 0.95
CA LEU A 152 16.59 -7.20 -0.37
C LEU A 152 15.35 -6.34 -0.64
N ALA A 153 14.46 -6.14 0.34
CA ALA A 153 13.27 -5.29 0.15
C ALA A 153 13.63 -3.81 -0.09
N ASP A 154 14.72 -3.32 0.50
CA ASP A 154 15.21 -1.96 0.31
C ASP A 154 16.03 -1.81 -0.97
N ALA A 155 16.71 -2.88 -1.40
CA ALA A 155 17.56 -2.90 -2.58
C ALA A 155 16.78 -3.11 -3.90
N MET A 156 15.67 -3.84 -3.85
CA MET A 156 14.82 -4.15 -5.01
C MET A 156 14.00 -2.92 -5.40
N GLN A 157 14.14 -2.46 -6.65
CA GLN A 157 13.35 -1.34 -7.17
C GLN A 157 12.08 -1.85 -7.83
N VAL A 158 10.95 -1.25 -7.49
CA VAL A 158 9.62 -1.59 -8.02
C VAL A 158 8.94 -0.35 -8.55
N THR A 159 8.41 -0.44 -9.76
CA THR A 159 7.56 0.58 -10.37
C THR A 159 6.19 -0.01 -10.63
N VAL A 160 5.15 0.64 -10.14
CA VAL A 160 3.75 0.32 -10.42
C VAL A 160 3.16 1.46 -11.26
N SER A 161 2.55 1.12 -12.37
CA SER A 161 2.01 2.05 -13.35
C SER A 161 0.65 1.58 -13.86
N TYR A 162 -0.15 2.51 -14.35
CA TYR A 162 -1.26 2.18 -15.21
C TYR A 162 -0.77 1.63 -16.55
N CYS A 163 -1.53 0.74 -17.16
CA CYS A 163 -1.27 0.24 -18.51
C CYS A 163 -2.55 -0.18 -19.22
N THR A 164 -2.51 -0.24 -20.55
CA THR A 164 -3.64 -0.67 -21.38
C THR A 164 -3.18 -1.68 -22.42
N ASP A 165 -4.06 -2.62 -22.79
CA ASP A 165 -3.83 -3.50 -23.94
C ASP A 165 -4.29 -2.81 -25.23
N VAL A 166 -3.35 -2.64 -26.16
CA VAL A 166 -3.64 -2.15 -27.51
C VAL A 166 -3.21 -3.19 -28.54
N GLU A 167 -4.17 -3.95 -29.05
CA GLU A 167 -3.95 -5.00 -30.07
C GLU A 167 -3.02 -6.14 -29.59
N GLY A 168 -3.05 -6.47 -28.30
CA GLY A 168 -2.21 -7.51 -27.68
C GLY A 168 -0.80 -7.04 -27.34
N GLU A 169 -0.56 -5.74 -27.32
CA GLU A 169 0.65 -5.12 -26.79
C GLU A 169 0.29 -4.23 -25.58
N THR A 170 0.94 -4.48 -24.45
CA THR A 170 0.82 -3.66 -23.25
C THR A 170 1.48 -2.29 -23.47
N VAL A 171 0.73 -1.23 -23.24
CA VAL A 171 1.20 0.16 -23.32
C VAL A 171 1.22 0.74 -21.90
N ILE A 172 2.42 1.02 -21.40
CA ILE A 172 2.61 1.67 -20.09
C ILE A 172 2.10 3.12 -20.14
N GLY A 173 1.25 3.45 -19.17
CA GLY A 173 0.63 4.74 -18.94
C GLY A 173 1.33 5.52 -17.83
N GLU A 174 0.53 6.15 -16.96
CA GLU A 174 1.02 6.98 -15.87
C GLU A 174 1.59 6.14 -14.72
N GLU A 175 2.68 6.61 -14.11
CA GLU A 175 3.32 5.99 -12.96
C GLU A 175 2.51 6.29 -11.69
N ILE A 176 2.17 5.23 -10.95
CA ILE A 176 1.45 5.33 -9.67
C ILE A 176 2.45 5.51 -8.52
N ILE A 177 3.47 4.66 -8.49
CA ILE A 177 4.56 4.71 -7.51
C ILE A 177 5.81 4.02 -8.07
N SER A 178 6.99 4.59 -7.83
CA SER A 178 8.28 3.98 -8.15
C SER A 178 9.26 4.23 -7.01
N ASP A 179 9.65 3.15 -6.31
CA ASP A 179 10.54 3.21 -5.14
C ASP A 179 11.14 1.82 -4.85
N SER A 180 11.77 1.63 -3.69
CA SER A 180 12.12 0.30 -3.19
C SER A 180 10.87 -0.54 -2.93
N LEU A 181 11.01 -1.87 -2.98
CA LEU A 181 9.92 -2.80 -2.65
C LEU A 181 9.37 -2.52 -1.25
N ALA A 182 10.23 -2.21 -0.27
CA ALA A 182 9.83 -1.86 1.09
C ALA A 182 8.89 -0.64 1.12
N ASN A 183 9.22 0.43 0.39
CA ASN A 183 8.39 1.64 0.30
C ASN A 183 7.10 1.42 -0.49
N VAL A 184 7.16 0.63 -1.57
CA VAL A 184 5.96 0.27 -2.35
C VAL A 184 5.00 -0.58 -1.51
N MET A 185 5.50 -1.57 -0.77
CA MET A 185 4.65 -2.37 0.13
C MET A 185 4.11 -1.56 1.30
N LEU A 186 4.89 -0.63 1.86
CA LEU A 186 4.40 0.31 2.88
C LEU A 186 3.23 1.15 2.36
N ALA A 187 3.32 1.65 1.12
CA ALA A 187 2.26 2.40 0.46
C ALA A 187 1.01 1.56 0.21
N LEU A 188 1.20 0.32 -0.24
CA LEU A 188 0.12 -0.62 -0.51
C LEU A 188 -0.58 -1.10 0.76
N GLN A 189 0.13 -1.23 1.88
CA GLN A 189 -0.48 -1.52 3.18
C GLN A 189 -1.37 -0.37 3.65
N ALA A 190 -1.00 0.88 3.33
CA ALA A 190 -1.86 2.04 3.51
C ALA A 190 -3.03 2.09 2.50
N GLY A 191 -2.95 1.34 1.41
CA GLY A 191 -3.93 1.29 0.33
C GLY A 191 -3.75 2.40 -0.72
N ILE A 192 -3.69 2.02 -1.99
CA ILE A 192 -3.60 2.94 -3.11
C ILE A 192 -4.94 2.96 -3.87
N PRO A 193 -5.65 4.10 -3.95
CA PRO A 193 -6.86 4.22 -4.75
C PRO A 193 -6.51 4.20 -6.24
N LEU A 194 -7.20 3.36 -7.02
CA LEU A 194 -7.03 3.29 -8.47
C LEU A 194 -8.13 4.08 -9.20
N SER A 195 -7.78 4.70 -10.32
CA SER A 195 -8.67 5.47 -11.20
C SER A 195 -8.93 4.71 -12.50
N GLY A 196 -10.20 4.64 -12.91
CA GLY A 196 -10.64 3.93 -14.11
C GLY A 196 -10.21 4.57 -15.43
N ASP A 197 -9.68 5.80 -15.40
CA ASP A 197 -9.12 6.50 -16.56
C ASP A 197 -7.59 6.58 -16.56
N GLY A 198 -6.94 5.94 -15.58
CA GLY A 198 -5.48 5.85 -15.51
C GLY A 198 -4.76 7.12 -15.01
N ASP A 199 -5.47 8.05 -14.35
CA ASP A 199 -4.88 9.22 -13.69
C ASP A 199 -4.37 8.83 -12.29
N ALA A 200 -3.05 8.92 -12.07
CA ALA A 200 -2.42 8.63 -10.77
C ALA A 200 -2.57 9.76 -9.75
N GLY A 201 -2.90 10.97 -10.22
CA GLY A 201 -3.21 12.14 -9.40
C GLY A 201 -4.70 12.31 -9.10
N ALA A 202 -5.55 11.35 -9.48
CA ALA A 202 -6.98 11.43 -9.24
C ALA A 202 -7.31 11.62 -7.75
N SER A 203 -8.36 12.40 -7.48
CA SER A 203 -8.83 12.65 -6.12
C SER A 203 -9.23 11.37 -5.40
N LEU A 204 -9.05 11.31 -4.08
CA LEU A 204 -9.46 10.14 -3.30
C LEU A 204 -10.98 9.85 -3.44
N ALA A 205 -11.79 10.90 -3.28
CA ALA A 205 -13.24 10.84 -3.46
C ALA A 205 -13.63 11.19 -4.89
N ASP A 206 -14.75 10.64 -5.37
CA ASP A 206 -15.39 10.90 -6.66
C ASP A 206 -14.50 10.68 -7.89
N ARG A 207 -13.40 9.92 -7.75
CA ARG A 207 -12.56 9.53 -8.88
C ARG A 207 -13.32 8.74 -9.96
N PRO A 208 -12.82 8.71 -11.20
CA PRO A 208 -13.33 7.82 -12.22
C PRO A 208 -13.36 6.36 -11.74
N ALA A 209 -14.54 5.76 -11.73
CA ALA A 209 -14.71 4.34 -11.44
C ALA A 209 -14.29 3.49 -12.64
N PHE A 210 -13.87 2.25 -12.39
CA PHE A 210 -13.67 1.27 -13.45
C PHE A 210 -15.04 0.78 -13.95
N GLU A 211 -15.19 0.75 -15.27
CA GLU A 211 -16.45 0.32 -15.90
C GLU A 211 -16.69 -1.18 -15.71
N GLY A 212 -17.96 -1.53 -15.54
CA GLY A 212 -18.38 -2.92 -15.39
C GLY A 212 -18.49 -3.66 -16.72
N VAL A 213 -18.14 -4.95 -16.72
CA VAL A 213 -18.31 -5.89 -17.83
C VAL A 213 -19.50 -6.82 -17.58
N THR A 214 -20.03 -7.45 -18.63
CA THR A 214 -21.18 -8.35 -18.50
C THR A 214 -20.84 -9.74 -17.98
N GLU A 215 -19.62 -10.19 -18.22
CA GLU A 215 -19.09 -11.49 -17.81
C GLU A 215 -17.55 -11.41 -17.86
N PRO A 216 -16.82 -12.21 -17.06
CA PRO A 216 -15.36 -12.10 -16.96
C PRO A 216 -14.58 -12.67 -18.15
N PHE A 217 -15.23 -13.51 -18.97
CA PHE A 217 -14.62 -14.10 -20.16
C PHE A 217 -15.60 -14.10 -21.32
N VAL A 218 -15.13 -13.76 -22.53
CA VAL A 218 -15.89 -13.87 -23.78
C VAL A 218 -15.11 -14.75 -24.75
N ASP A 219 -15.75 -15.79 -25.25
CA ASP A 219 -15.12 -16.79 -26.16
C ASP A 219 -13.83 -17.45 -25.61
N GLY A 220 -13.66 -17.46 -24.28
CA GLY A 220 -12.50 -18.05 -23.60
C GLY A 220 -11.35 -17.07 -23.34
N GLU A 221 -11.47 -15.83 -23.77
CA GLU A 221 -10.51 -14.76 -23.52
C GLU A 221 -11.02 -13.83 -22.39
N PRO A 222 -10.12 -13.23 -21.59
CA PRO A 222 -10.49 -12.22 -20.59
C PRO A 222 -11.32 -11.08 -21.17
N ASN A 223 -12.40 -10.71 -20.49
CA ASN A 223 -13.22 -9.55 -20.82
C ASN A 223 -13.00 -8.47 -19.76
N ILE A 224 -12.04 -7.60 -20.02
CA ILE A 224 -11.46 -6.70 -19.02
C ILE A 224 -11.94 -5.26 -19.18
N ALA A 225 -11.83 -4.48 -18.11
CA ALA A 225 -11.86 -3.03 -18.18
C ALA A 225 -10.67 -2.52 -19.03
N GLU A 226 -10.81 -1.32 -19.57
CA GLU A 226 -9.78 -0.70 -20.42
C GLU A 226 -8.47 -0.50 -19.67
N GLN A 227 -8.56 -0.11 -18.39
CA GLN A 227 -7.42 0.19 -17.55
C GLN A 227 -6.96 -1.04 -16.76
N CYS A 228 -5.67 -1.35 -16.85
CA CYS A 228 -4.96 -2.36 -16.05
C CYS A 228 -3.89 -1.70 -15.18
N VAL A 229 -3.31 -2.46 -14.26
CA VAL A 229 -2.13 -2.06 -13.46
C VAL A 229 -0.97 -2.96 -13.83
N CYS A 230 0.15 -2.37 -14.20
CA CYS A 230 1.39 -3.06 -14.48
C CYS A 230 2.40 -2.78 -13.38
N PHE A 231 3.26 -3.75 -13.09
CA PHE A 231 4.42 -3.56 -12.23
C PHE A 231 5.67 -4.12 -12.88
N GLU A 232 6.78 -3.46 -12.66
CA GLU A 232 8.11 -3.89 -13.08
C GLU A 232 9.01 -3.87 -11.84
N TRP A 233 9.88 -4.87 -11.73
CA TRP A 233 10.88 -4.91 -10.67
C TRP A 233 12.27 -5.26 -11.21
N VAL A 234 13.29 -4.73 -10.55
CA VAL A 234 14.69 -5.02 -10.87
C VAL A 234 15.54 -4.95 -9.62
N VAL A 235 16.49 -5.86 -9.48
CA VAL A 235 17.58 -5.74 -8.50
C VAL A 235 18.74 -5.01 -9.18
N PRO A 236 19.09 -3.77 -8.77
CA PRO A 236 20.17 -3.04 -9.40
C PRO A 236 21.51 -3.77 -9.29
N THR A 237 22.29 -3.77 -10.37
CA THR A 237 23.64 -4.42 -10.38
C THR A 237 24.62 -3.86 -9.34
N SER A 238 24.34 -2.68 -8.78
CA SER A 238 25.16 -2.02 -7.77
C SER A 238 25.04 -2.60 -6.36
N VAL A 239 24.02 -3.43 -6.11
CA VAL A 239 23.78 -4.08 -4.79
C VAL A 239 24.83 -5.17 -4.51
N GLU A 240 25.39 -5.78 -5.57
CA GLU A 240 26.47 -6.77 -5.46
C GLU A 240 26.17 -7.95 -4.49
N ASN A 241 26.97 -8.14 -3.44
CA ASN A 241 26.84 -9.28 -2.52
C ASN A 241 26.07 -8.93 -1.24
N GLU A 242 25.49 -7.73 -1.13
CA GLU A 242 24.77 -7.27 0.05
C GLU A 242 23.51 -8.10 0.33
N ILE A 243 22.87 -8.65 -0.71
CA ILE A 243 21.58 -9.37 -0.62
C ILE A 243 21.68 -10.89 -0.86
N GLN A 244 22.88 -11.47 -0.70
CA GLN A 244 23.18 -12.78 -1.29
C GLN A 244 22.39 -13.91 -0.65
N THR A 245 22.16 -13.85 0.67
CA THR A 245 21.37 -14.85 1.39
C THR A 245 19.91 -14.47 1.57
N ASP A 246 19.57 -13.20 1.34
CA ASP A 246 18.27 -12.62 1.60
C ASP A 246 17.11 -13.30 0.86
N SER A 247 15.94 -13.17 1.46
CA SER A 247 14.67 -13.49 0.84
C SER A 247 13.59 -12.51 1.27
N VAL A 248 12.64 -12.28 0.38
CA VAL A 248 11.49 -11.41 0.64
C VAL A 248 10.20 -12.12 0.22
N ALA A 249 9.13 -11.91 0.96
CA ALA A 249 7.78 -12.31 0.57
C ALA A 249 6.84 -11.14 0.73
N PHE A 250 5.94 -10.95 -0.25
CA PHE A 250 4.97 -9.88 -0.25
C PHE A 250 3.70 -10.28 -1.00
N ASP A 251 2.61 -9.63 -0.65
CA ASP A 251 1.29 -9.93 -1.20
C ASP A 251 0.71 -8.71 -1.92
N PHE A 252 0.00 -8.93 -3.02
CA PHE A 252 -0.86 -7.96 -3.68
C PHE A 252 -2.33 -8.36 -3.52
N GLU A 253 -3.17 -7.38 -3.19
CA GLU A 253 -4.62 -7.55 -3.11
C GLU A 253 -5.34 -6.44 -3.88
N PHE A 254 -6.52 -6.75 -4.40
CA PHE A 254 -7.37 -5.79 -5.07
C PHE A 254 -8.76 -5.82 -4.48
N TYR A 255 -9.32 -4.63 -4.21
CA TYR A 255 -10.67 -4.48 -3.70
C TYR A 255 -11.51 -3.66 -4.68
N ALA A 256 -12.71 -4.15 -4.98
CA ALA A 256 -13.74 -3.40 -5.70
C ALA A 256 -14.84 -2.93 -4.72
N VAL A 257 -15.13 -1.63 -4.75
CA VAL A 257 -16.24 -1.00 -4.01
C VAL A 257 -17.25 -0.44 -5.01
N GLN A 258 -18.49 -0.92 -4.99
CA GLN A 258 -19.50 -0.54 -6.00
C GLN A 258 -19.71 0.99 -6.08
N ALA A 259 -19.72 1.55 -7.29
CA ALA A 259 -19.75 3.01 -7.47
C ALA A 259 -21.12 3.68 -7.25
N ARG A 260 -22.25 2.96 -7.43
CA ARG A 260 -23.59 3.58 -7.43
C ARG A 260 -23.99 4.26 -6.10
N HIS A 261 -23.35 3.89 -5.00
CA HIS A 261 -23.72 4.30 -3.65
C HIS A 261 -22.53 4.72 -2.78
N ASN A 262 -21.33 4.74 -3.36
CA ASN A 262 -20.11 5.13 -2.69
C ASN A 262 -19.47 6.28 -3.49
N ASP A 263 -18.68 7.11 -2.82
CA ASP A 263 -17.83 8.13 -3.44
C ASP A 263 -16.41 7.60 -3.71
N GLY A 264 -16.13 6.35 -3.33
CA GLY A 264 -14.82 5.73 -3.47
C GLY A 264 -13.82 6.11 -2.38
N ALA A 265 -14.14 7.03 -1.47
CA ALA A 265 -13.22 7.50 -0.45
C ALA A 265 -13.01 6.50 0.70
N HIS A 266 -13.91 5.53 0.85
CA HIS A 266 -13.72 4.43 1.81
C HIS A 266 -12.59 3.51 1.34
N ASN A 267 -11.53 3.46 2.14
CA ASN A 267 -10.37 2.61 1.92
C ASN A 267 -10.63 1.23 2.56
N PRO A 268 -10.66 0.13 1.77
CA PRO A 268 -10.87 -1.21 2.28
C PRO A 268 -9.56 -1.92 2.71
N CYS A 269 -8.39 -1.31 2.49
CA CYS A 269 -7.08 -1.86 2.86
C CYS A 269 -6.71 -1.65 4.34
N VAL A 270 -7.54 -0.89 5.08
CA VAL A 270 -7.23 -0.38 6.42
C VAL A 270 -8.31 -0.82 7.42
N ASP A 271 -7.93 -0.99 8.68
CA ASP A 271 -8.82 -1.47 9.74
C ASP A 271 -9.73 -0.36 10.28
N GLU A 272 -9.17 0.84 10.43
CA GLU A 272 -9.88 1.99 10.97
C GLU A 272 -9.48 3.28 10.25
N THR A 273 -10.45 4.17 10.03
CA THR A 273 -10.22 5.49 9.43
C THR A 273 -10.99 6.55 10.20
N VAL A 274 -10.33 7.68 10.48
CA VAL A 274 -10.94 8.91 10.96
C VAL A 274 -10.73 10.03 9.95
N VAL A 275 -11.80 10.77 9.66
CA VAL A 275 -11.79 11.87 8.68
C VAL A 275 -11.95 13.20 9.40
N THR A 276 -11.05 14.14 9.12
CA THR A 276 -11.07 15.49 9.67
C THR A 276 -10.95 16.53 8.54
N ALA A 277 -11.84 17.52 8.52
CA ALA A 277 -11.77 18.60 7.56
C ALA A 277 -10.61 19.56 7.86
N TYR A 278 -10.10 20.23 6.82
CA TYR A 278 -9.14 21.32 6.99
C TYR A 278 -9.78 22.48 7.77
N ASP A 279 -8.98 23.07 8.67
CA ASP A 279 -9.33 24.29 9.37
C ASP A 279 -8.74 25.50 8.63
N ASN A 280 -9.64 26.29 8.04
CA ASN A 280 -9.36 27.53 7.33
C ASN A 280 -9.49 28.77 8.22
N ASP A 281 -9.76 28.62 9.52
CA ASP A 281 -9.98 29.70 10.48
C ASP A 281 -9.03 29.60 11.69
N TRP A 282 -8.03 30.46 11.77
CA TRP A 282 -7.18 30.53 12.95
C TRP A 282 -7.74 31.49 14.01
N LYS A 283 -8.19 30.94 15.16
CA LYS A 283 -8.72 31.72 16.31
C LYS A 283 -9.87 32.67 15.92
N GLY A 284 -10.72 32.21 15.00
CA GLY A 284 -11.87 32.97 14.50
C GLY A 284 -11.52 34.04 13.47
N GLN A 285 -10.37 33.93 12.81
CA GLN A 285 -9.99 34.73 11.65
C GLN A 285 -9.69 33.81 10.47
N THR A 286 -10.37 34.04 9.34
CA THR A 286 -10.12 33.31 8.11
C THR A 286 -8.71 33.56 7.61
N LEU A 287 -8.06 32.46 7.24
CA LEU A 287 -6.71 32.39 6.72
C LEU A 287 -6.65 33.05 5.31
N GLY A 288 -5.47 33.55 4.94
CA GLY A 288 -5.29 34.38 3.75
C GLY A 288 -5.15 33.61 2.42
N ASN A 289 -4.86 32.31 2.51
CA ASN A 289 -4.77 31.37 1.39
C ASN A 289 -5.45 30.02 1.76
N PRO A 290 -6.78 30.02 2.01
CA PRO A 290 -7.50 28.81 2.39
C PRO A 290 -7.64 27.85 1.21
N THR A 291 -7.68 26.56 1.50
CA THR A 291 -8.22 25.52 0.60
C THR A 291 -9.12 24.58 1.42
N ASP A 292 -10.20 24.09 0.84
CA ASP A 292 -11.11 23.15 1.49
C ASP A 292 -10.68 21.70 1.20
N GLY A 293 -10.85 20.82 2.17
CA GLY A 293 -10.46 19.42 1.99
C GLY A 293 -10.55 18.63 3.28
N ASN A 294 -10.16 17.37 3.22
CA ASN A 294 -10.16 16.46 4.35
C ASN A 294 -8.84 15.70 4.46
N VAL A 295 -8.45 15.38 5.68
CA VAL A 295 -7.43 14.36 5.96
C VAL A 295 -8.14 13.08 6.37
N TYR A 296 -7.82 11.99 5.68
CA TYR A 296 -8.20 10.64 6.03
C TYR A 296 -7.03 10.02 6.77
N THR A 297 -7.16 9.93 8.10
CA THR A 297 -6.17 9.27 8.95
C THR A 297 -6.58 7.81 9.12
N SER A 298 -5.77 6.89 8.63
CA SER A 298 -6.09 5.46 8.68
C SER A 298 -5.01 4.64 9.36
N VAL A 299 -5.41 3.50 9.89
CA VAL A 299 -4.55 2.52 10.54
C VAL A 299 -4.75 1.17 9.85
N SER A 300 -3.65 0.52 9.46
CA SER A 300 -3.62 -0.84 8.95
C SER A 300 -2.65 -1.68 9.77
N VAL A 301 -3.15 -2.74 10.41
CA VAL A 301 -2.36 -3.65 11.23
C VAL A 301 -1.96 -4.86 10.39
N GLY A 302 -0.69 -4.89 10.00
CA GLY A 302 -0.08 -6.04 9.34
C GLY A 302 0.48 -7.06 10.34
N GLN A 303 1.06 -8.12 9.81
CA GLN A 303 1.72 -9.19 10.56
C GLN A 303 2.93 -8.67 11.35
N ASN A 304 3.75 -7.82 10.72
CA ASN A 304 5.03 -7.36 11.28
C ASN A 304 4.99 -5.91 11.76
N GLN A 305 4.17 -5.06 11.13
CA GLN A 305 4.09 -3.64 11.43
C GLN A 305 2.66 -3.10 11.38
N THR A 306 2.44 -2.01 12.10
CA THR A 306 1.24 -1.17 12.01
C THR A 306 1.56 0.05 11.17
N VAL A 307 0.75 0.31 10.16
CA VAL A 307 0.89 1.44 9.24
C VAL A 307 -0.11 2.52 9.58
N LEU A 308 0.40 3.74 9.77
CA LEU A 308 -0.37 4.96 9.91
C LEU A 308 -0.32 5.72 8.58
N SER A 309 -1.48 6.05 8.02
CA SER A 309 -1.55 6.83 6.78
C SER A 309 -2.39 8.08 6.94
N PHE A 310 -1.96 9.15 6.25
CA PHE A 310 -2.60 10.46 6.23
C PHE A 310 -2.80 10.86 4.78
N ALA A 311 -3.95 10.55 4.21
CA ALA A 311 -4.31 10.93 2.85
C ALA A 311 -5.00 12.29 2.86
N PHE A 312 -4.39 13.27 2.20
CA PHE A 312 -4.91 14.61 2.04
C PHE A 312 -5.79 14.62 0.77
N ALA A 313 -7.06 14.96 0.92
CA ALA A 313 -8.01 15.05 -0.18
C ALA A 313 -8.47 16.49 -0.31
N ASP A 314 -8.04 17.15 -1.38
CA ASP A 314 -8.33 18.54 -1.68
C ASP A 314 -9.65 18.70 -2.45
N ASP A 315 -10.14 19.93 -2.60
CA ASP A 315 -11.37 20.26 -3.33
C ASP A 315 -11.17 20.44 -4.84
N GLY A 316 -9.92 20.34 -5.30
CA GLY A 316 -9.53 20.43 -6.71
C GLY A 316 -9.46 21.86 -7.25
N ASP A 317 -9.31 22.88 -6.40
CA ASP A 317 -9.08 24.26 -6.81
C ASP A 317 -7.66 24.52 -7.37
N GLY A 318 -6.77 23.52 -7.26
CA GLY A 318 -5.38 23.56 -7.71
C GLY A 318 -4.41 24.16 -6.68
N VAL A 319 -4.82 24.24 -5.41
CA VAL A 319 -4.00 24.61 -4.26
C VAL A 319 -3.96 23.43 -3.28
N ASP A 320 -2.86 22.69 -3.27
CA ASP A 320 -2.81 21.41 -2.56
C ASP A 320 -2.04 21.51 -1.24
N PHE A 321 -2.61 21.00 -0.14
CA PHE A 321 -2.01 21.07 1.20
C PHE A 321 -0.55 20.58 1.25
N LEU A 322 -0.24 19.48 0.56
CA LEU A 322 1.09 18.85 0.54
C LEU A 322 2.00 19.39 -0.57
N ASP A 323 1.51 20.23 -1.49
CA ASP A 323 2.37 20.86 -2.50
C ASP A 323 3.15 22.03 -1.88
N ILE A 324 4.46 21.86 -1.81
CA ILE A 324 5.38 22.89 -1.27
C ILE A 324 5.47 24.13 -2.17
N ALA A 325 5.02 24.05 -3.43
CA ALA A 325 4.89 25.20 -4.30
C ALA A 325 3.76 26.14 -3.84
N ASP A 326 2.67 25.58 -3.35
CA ASP A 326 1.55 26.31 -2.75
C ASP A 326 1.85 26.71 -1.31
N TYR A 327 2.41 25.76 -0.53
CA TYR A 327 2.66 25.91 0.89
C TYR A 327 4.10 25.50 1.27
N SER A 328 5.04 26.42 1.09
CA SER A 328 6.47 26.17 1.36
C SER A 328 6.84 25.77 2.81
N SER A 329 5.93 25.96 3.78
CA SER A 329 6.16 25.65 5.20
C SER A 329 5.34 24.46 5.70
N THR A 330 4.79 23.64 4.78
CA THR A 330 4.04 22.44 5.15
C THR A 330 4.87 21.50 6.01
N ASN A 331 4.24 21.01 7.08
CA ASN A 331 4.75 19.98 7.97
C ASN A 331 3.58 19.17 8.56
N LEU A 332 3.86 17.94 8.97
CA LEU A 332 2.95 17.05 9.66
C LEU A 332 3.68 16.35 10.82
N PRO A 333 3.69 16.97 12.02
CA PRO A 333 3.97 16.27 13.27
C PRO A 333 2.81 15.36 13.69
N VAL A 334 3.16 14.13 14.07
CA VAL A 334 2.26 13.08 14.55
C VAL A 334 2.77 12.59 15.89
N ALA A 335 2.09 12.95 16.98
CA ALA A 335 2.39 12.46 18.32
C ALA A 335 1.63 11.16 18.59
N VAL A 336 2.33 10.16 19.10
CA VAL A 336 1.78 8.83 19.36
C VAL A 336 1.97 8.48 20.82
N ASP A 337 0.88 8.07 21.46
CA ASP A 337 0.81 7.40 22.75
C ASP A 337 0.59 5.91 22.44
N ALA A 338 1.71 5.17 22.37
CA ALA A 338 1.79 3.83 21.84
C ALA A 338 1.18 2.78 22.77
N ASP A 339 0.99 3.09 24.06
CA ASP A 339 0.39 2.21 25.05
C ASP A 339 -0.91 2.71 25.69
N ALA A 340 -1.40 3.86 25.21
CA ALA A 340 -2.60 4.55 25.64
C ALA A 340 -2.59 4.96 27.13
N ASP A 341 -1.41 5.22 27.72
CA ASP A 341 -1.28 5.58 29.14
C ASP A 341 -1.70 7.02 29.48
N GLY A 342 -1.96 7.86 28.47
CA GLY A 342 -2.28 9.27 28.63
C GLY A 342 -1.16 10.22 28.25
N THR A 343 0.01 9.70 27.86
CA THR A 343 1.21 10.47 27.51
C THR A 343 1.72 10.02 26.16
N HIS A 344 2.10 10.97 25.30
CA HIS A 344 2.76 10.59 24.04
C HIS A 344 4.16 10.03 24.32
N ASP A 345 4.52 8.93 23.70
CA ASP A 345 5.84 8.29 23.80
C ASP A 345 6.86 8.91 22.85
N TRP A 346 6.41 9.29 21.66
CA TRP A 346 7.26 9.83 20.61
C TRP A 346 6.44 10.61 19.57
N GLN A 347 7.15 11.23 18.63
CA GLN A 347 6.57 11.97 17.52
C GLN A 347 7.28 11.60 16.22
N LEU A 348 6.49 11.31 15.20
CA LEU A 348 6.92 11.19 13.81
C LEU A 348 6.64 12.51 13.10
N ILE A 349 7.52 12.90 12.19
CA ILE A 349 7.45 14.19 11.52
C ILE A 349 7.69 13.98 10.04
N TRP A 350 6.79 14.50 9.21
CA TRP A 350 7.09 14.82 7.82
C TRP A 350 7.27 16.33 7.67
N GLN A 351 8.44 16.77 7.20
CA GLN A 351 8.69 18.18 6.92
C GLN A 351 9.71 18.32 5.77
N PRO A 352 9.24 18.54 4.52
CA PRO A 352 10.10 18.55 3.33
C PRO A 352 11.08 19.73 3.30
N SER A 353 10.77 20.82 4.01
CA SER A 353 11.66 21.99 4.14
C SER A 353 12.73 21.84 5.22
N ALA A 354 12.72 20.74 5.98
CA ALA A 354 13.70 20.47 7.03
C ALA A 354 14.89 19.64 6.51
N GLY A 355 16.07 19.86 7.10
CA GLY A 355 17.26 19.06 6.85
C GLY A 355 17.40 17.92 7.86
N PHE A 356 16.41 17.01 7.91
CA PHE A 356 16.44 15.86 8.81
C PHE A 356 17.41 14.77 8.33
N PRO A 357 17.85 13.87 9.23
CA PRO A 357 18.71 12.75 8.86
C PRO A 357 18.10 11.88 7.75
N ASP A 358 16.82 11.54 7.89
CA ASP A 358 16.06 10.74 6.92
C ASP A 358 15.05 11.62 6.17
N ALA A 359 15.55 12.75 5.64
CA ALA A 359 14.69 13.74 4.99
C ALA A 359 13.78 13.11 3.92
N PRO A 360 12.48 13.49 3.86
CA PRO A 360 11.85 14.57 4.61
C PRO A 360 11.29 14.17 6.00
N PHE A 361 11.62 12.98 6.50
CA PHE A 361 11.08 12.40 7.72
C PHE A 361 12.01 12.56 8.93
N GLY A 362 11.44 12.49 10.12
CA GLY A 362 12.20 12.52 11.36
C GLY A 362 11.42 11.96 12.54
N TYR A 363 12.16 11.58 13.57
CA TYR A 363 11.64 11.05 14.81
C TYR A 363 12.05 11.93 16.00
N GLN A 364 11.17 12.06 16.98
CA GLN A 364 11.48 12.72 18.25
C GLN A 364 10.99 11.87 19.44
N PRO A 365 11.89 11.40 20.32
CA PRO A 365 11.47 10.70 21.52
C PRO A 365 10.88 11.68 22.53
N ASN A 366 9.83 11.29 23.26
CA ASN A 366 9.29 12.06 24.36
C ASN A 366 9.91 11.60 25.69
N ASN A 367 10.71 12.46 26.31
CA ASN A 367 11.39 12.16 27.57
C ASN A 367 10.67 12.80 28.76
N GLY A 368 9.48 12.29 29.09
CA GLY A 368 8.72 12.71 30.26
C GLY A 368 8.05 14.08 30.09
N GLY A 369 7.41 14.30 28.95
CA GLY A 369 6.66 15.51 28.62
C GLY A 369 7.51 16.59 27.95
N SER A 370 8.52 16.20 27.17
CA SER A 370 9.21 17.09 26.24
C SER A 370 9.84 16.25 25.13
N TYR A 371 9.60 16.65 23.90
CA TYR A 371 10.28 16.07 22.75
C TYR A 371 11.76 16.42 22.73
N GLY A 372 12.57 15.42 22.35
CA GLY A 372 13.99 15.56 22.11
C GLY A 372 14.33 16.34 20.85
N ALA A 373 15.60 16.31 20.46
CA ALA A 373 15.99 16.76 19.12
C ALA A 373 15.48 15.75 18.08
N THR A 374 15.20 16.22 16.86
CA THR A 374 14.89 15.31 15.76
C THR A 374 16.09 14.43 15.43
N GLU A 375 15.86 13.14 15.37
CA GLU A 375 16.81 12.10 15.00
C GLU A 375 16.31 11.29 13.80
N ALA A 376 17.14 10.35 13.36
CA ALA A 376 16.76 9.36 12.34
C ALA A 376 15.59 8.51 12.85
N LEU A 377 14.82 7.94 11.92
CA LEU A 377 13.81 6.94 12.24
C LEU A 377 14.47 5.78 13.00
N PRO A 378 13.85 5.26 14.08
CA PRO A 378 14.37 4.11 14.78
C PRO A 378 14.42 2.88 13.86
N ALA A 379 15.24 1.88 14.24
CA ALA A 379 15.30 0.62 13.50
C ALA A 379 13.90 -0.01 13.36
N GLY A 380 13.58 -0.52 12.16
CA GLY A 380 12.28 -1.08 11.81
C GLY A 380 11.16 -0.07 11.52
N PHE A 381 11.35 1.22 11.84
CA PHE A 381 10.40 2.25 11.42
C PHE A 381 10.64 2.59 9.94
N SER A 382 9.56 2.80 9.22
CA SER A 382 9.58 3.17 7.80
C SER A 382 8.69 4.38 7.55
N ALA A 383 9.00 5.15 6.50
CA ALA A 383 8.17 6.29 6.14
C ALA A 383 8.27 6.60 4.65
N ALA A 384 7.14 6.93 4.04
CA ALA A 384 7.06 7.28 2.62
C ALA A 384 6.02 8.37 2.36
N LYS A 385 6.20 9.11 1.26
CA LYS A 385 5.18 10.01 0.71
C LYS A 385 4.81 9.49 -0.66
N VAL A 386 3.53 9.19 -0.87
CA VAL A 386 3.00 8.63 -2.11
C VAL A 386 1.82 9.46 -2.56
N GLY A 387 1.94 10.13 -3.70
CA GLY A 387 0.94 11.10 -4.14
C GLY A 387 0.62 12.11 -3.04
N ASN A 388 -0.64 12.16 -2.62
CA ASN A 388 -1.12 13.02 -1.54
C ASN A 388 -1.23 12.34 -0.17
N THR A 389 -0.51 11.23 0.03
CA THR A 389 -0.54 10.43 1.26
C THR A 389 0.83 10.40 1.93
N ILE A 390 0.86 10.67 3.23
CA ILE A 390 2.03 10.44 4.09
C ILE A 390 1.81 9.13 4.85
N VAL A 391 2.80 8.25 4.85
CA VAL A 391 2.72 6.92 5.45
C VAL A 391 3.88 6.71 6.42
N PHE A 392 3.58 6.12 7.57
CA PHE A 392 4.56 5.68 8.56
C PHE A 392 4.31 4.21 8.94
N GLY A 393 5.32 3.37 8.82
CA GLY A 393 5.30 2.00 9.33
C GLY A 393 6.00 1.92 10.68
N ILE A 394 5.35 1.26 11.64
CA ILE A 394 5.83 1.12 13.01
C ILE A 394 5.85 -0.37 13.35
N PRO A 395 6.98 -0.93 13.81
CA PRO A 395 7.03 -2.31 14.25
C PRO A 395 5.97 -2.61 15.31
N ASN A 396 5.32 -3.77 15.19
CA ASN A 396 4.29 -4.19 16.17
C ASN A 396 4.86 -4.39 17.59
N SER A 397 6.19 -4.40 17.77
CA SER A 397 6.86 -4.38 19.07
C SER A 397 6.81 -3.02 19.76
N ASP A 398 6.59 -1.95 19.01
CA ASP A 398 6.74 -0.55 19.44
C ASP A 398 5.39 0.19 19.52
N ILE A 399 4.28 -0.50 19.22
CA ILE A 399 2.92 0.01 19.34
C ILE A 399 1.96 -1.09 19.81
N ASN A 400 1.12 -0.79 20.81
CA ASN A 400 0.14 -1.75 21.32
C ASN A 400 -1.09 -1.82 20.41
N SER A 401 -1.91 -2.86 20.62
CA SER A 401 -3.22 -3.01 19.95
C SER A 401 -4.23 -1.90 20.26
N THR A 402 -3.98 -1.10 21.28
CA THR A 402 -4.71 0.14 21.57
C THR A 402 -3.67 1.21 21.79
N PHE A 403 -3.76 2.27 21.00
CA PHE A 403 -2.86 3.42 21.05
C PHE A 403 -3.65 4.69 20.75
N ARG A 404 -3.04 5.85 20.98
CA ARG A 404 -3.63 7.13 20.59
C ARG A 404 -2.70 7.93 19.71
N LEU A 405 -3.31 8.70 18.82
CA LEU A 405 -2.61 9.51 17.83
C LEU A 405 -3.17 10.92 17.77
N LEU A 406 -2.26 11.90 17.71
CA LEU A 406 -2.56 13.29 17.45
C LEU A 406 -1.70 13.78 16.28
N GLY A 407 -2.35 14.07 15.16
CA GLY A 407 -1.72 14.70 14.00
C GLY A 407 -2.03 16.19 13.95
N TYR A 408 -1.07 17.00 13.53
CA TYR A 408 -1.27 18.42 13.31
C TYR A 408 -0.53 18.88 12.05
N GLY A 409 -1.19 18.77 10.90
CA GLY A 409 -0.66 19.32 9.66
C GLY A 409 -0.73 20.84 9.68
N SER A 410 0.34 21.53 9.32
CA SER A 410 0.35 22.99 9.19
C SER A 410 1.10 23.41 7.93
N THR A 411 0.45 24.20 7.08
CA THR A 411 1.05 24.86 5.90
C THR A 411 1.90 26.09 6.24
N GLY A 412 1.73 26.62 7.47
CA GLY A 412 2.42 27.82 7.96
C GLY A 412 1.83 29.13 7.44
N GLY A 413 1.80 30.16 8.28
CA GLY A 413 1.36 31.49 7.87
C GLY A 413 -0.15 31.60 7.68
N GLU A 414 -0.59 31.67 6.41
CA GLU A 414 -1.96 31.99 5.98
C GLU A 414 -2.68 30.83 5.29
N GLY A 415 -2.13 29.61 5.28
CA GLY A 415 -2.80 28.42 4.73
C GLY A 415 -3.54 27.58 5.77
N PRO A 416 -4.26 26.53 5.35
CA PRO A 416 -5.05 25.66 6.22
C PRO A 416 -4.21 24.88 7.23
N ILE A 417 -4.90 24.36 8.24
CA ILE A 417 -4.39 23.44 9.26
C ILE A 417 -5.19 22.15 9.19
N ALA A 418 -4.52 21.00 9.32
CA ALA A 418 -5.17 19.70 9.46
C ALA A 418 -5.02 19.20 10.90
N GLU A 419 -6.09 19.29 11.69
CA GLU A 419 -6.10 18.80 13.07
C GLU A 419 -6.71 17.40 13.16
N VAL A 420 -5.87 16.41 13.44
CA VAL A 420 -6.28 15.02 13.66
C VAL A 420 -6.30 14.77 15.17
N ASN A 421 -7.45 15.05 15.77
CA ASN A 421 -7.72 14.93 17.21
C ASN A 421 -9.20 14.62 17.45
N VAL A 422 -9.59 14.39 18.70
CA VAL A 422 -11.00 14.08 19.06
C VAL A 422 -11.95 15.28 18.90
N ASP A 423 -11.40 16.50 18.92
CA ASP A 423 -12.14 17.75 18.77
C ASP A 423 -11.18 18.87 18.30
N PRO A 424 -11.30 19.32 17.04
CA PRO A 424 -10.46 20.38 16.47
C PRO A 424 -10.53 21.71 17.22
N SER A 425 -11.55 21.93 18.07
CA SER A 425 -11.64 23.15 18.87
C SER A 425 -10.70 23.18 20.08
N LEU A 426 -10.13 22.04 20.48
CA LEU A 426 -9.27 21.91 21.66
C LEU A 426 -7.81 22.30 21.39
N GLY A 427 -7.41 22.42 20.13
CA GLY A 427 -6.02 22.62 19.71
C GLY A 427 -5.11 21.44 20.07
N PRO A 428 -3.88 21.40 19.54
CA PRO A 428 -2.98 20.28 19.77
C PRO A 428 -2.40 20.30 21.20
N ASP A 429 -2.59 19.22 21.95
CA ASP A 429 -1.85 18.93 23.18
C ASP A 429 -0.84 17.82 22.91
N PHE A 430 0.37 18.25 22.58
CA PHE A 430 1.51 17.39 22.31
C PHE A 430 2.15 16.78 23.56
N TYR A 431 1.62 17.06 24.75
CA TYR A 431 2.12 16.51 26.01
C TYR A 431 1.16 15.48 26.61
N ASN A 432 -0.14 15.66 26.41
CA ASN A 432 -1.18 14.79 26.94
C ASN A 432 -2.04 14.23 25.79
N SER A 433 -2.19 12.91 25.75
CA SER A 433 -2.95 12.21 24.71
C SER A 433 -4.48 12.20 24.94
N THR A 434 -5.00 12.91 25.94
CA THR A 434 -6.45 12.95 26.24
C THR A 434 -7.28 13.46 25.06
N ASN A 435 -6.69 14.32 24.22
CA ASN A 435 -7.33 14.84 23.01
C ASN A 435 -6.93 14.07 21.75
N ALA A 436 -6.06 13.06 21.86
CA ALA A 436 -5.65 12.22 20.75
C ALA A 436 -6.74 11.19 20.43
N ILE A 437 -6.84 10.81 19.16
CA ILE A 437 -7.78 9.78 18.69
C ILE A 437 -7.27 8.43 19.17
N GLU A 438 -8.13 7.66 19.82
CA GLU A 438 -7.82 6.29 20.23
C GLU A 438 -8.19 5.33 19.09
N PHE A 439 -7.23 4.51 18.68
CA PHE A 439 -7.42 3.44 17.72
C PHE A 439 -7.41 2.10 18.47
N SER A 440 -8.29 1.19 18.08
CA SER A 440 -8.34 -0.19 18.60
C SER A 440 -8.76 -1.17 17.50
N PRO A 441 -7.94 -1.28 16.44
CA PRO A 441 -8.20 -2.12 15.27
C PRO A 441 -8.33 -3.61 15.63
#